data_AF-A0A7W0YS33-F1
#
_entry.id   AF-A0A7W0YS33-F1
#
_cell.length_a   1.000
_cell.length_b   1.000
_cell.length_c   1.000
_cell.angle_alpha   90.00
_cell.angle_beta   90.00
_cell.angle_gamma   90.00
#
_symmetry.space_group_name_H-M   'P 1'
#
loop_
_entity.id
_entity.type
_entity.pdbx_description
1 polymer ?
#
loop_
_entity_poly.entity_id
_entity_poly.type
_entity_poly.pdbx_seq_one_letter_code
_entity_poly.pdbx_strand_id
1 'polypeptide(L)'
;MITRRLERWSGPLLLSGSTIWLVSWLLNGQTADGAVAVLGLSERGWRRLLDPGTLLLMVGLFGFHRRRRARYGRLGLAGFVTTQCGLAAILIGNFIEFWIGEWLYINTPGVFKPTDHIGWAVFLVGVAIVLVGLFVVGVAMLRMQSGIRGSGAA
;
A
#
# COMPACT_ATOMS: atom_id res chain seq x y z
N MET A 1 24.17 -10.64 -2.25
CA MET A 1 23.55 -10.83 -3.59
C MET A 1 22.07 -10.42 -3.65
N ILE A 2 21.26 -10.74 -2.63
CA ILE A 2 19.81 -10.46 -2.56
C ILE A 2 19.47 -8.96 -2.71
N THR A 3 20.28 -8.10 -2.13
CA THR A 3 20.05 -6.64 -2.07
C THR A 3 20.09 -5.96 -3.43
N ARG A 4 21.04 -6.31 -4.30
CA ARG A 4 21.12 -5.78 -5.68
C ARG A 4 19.95 -6.22 -6.55
N ARG A 5 19.46 -7.46 -6.35
CA ARG A 5 18.26 -7.95 -7.07
C ARG A 5 17.04 -7.12 -6.68
N LEU A 6 16.82 -6.93 -5.38
CA LEU A 6 15.70 -6.13 -4.88
C LEU A 6 15.72 -4.69 -5.42
N GLU A 7 16.90 -4.04 -5.46
CA GLU A 7 17.03 -2.68 -6.02
C GLU A 7 16.68 -2.64 -7.52
N ARG A 8 17.11 -3.64 -8.30
CA ARG A 8 16.78 -3.76 -9.73
C ARG A 8 15.28 -3.96 -9.97
N TRP A 9 14.63 -4.76 -9.14
CA TRP A 9 13.21 -5.08 -9.26
C TRP A 9 12.29 -4.05 -8.61
N SER A 10 12.82 -3.07 -7.86
CA SER A 10 12.02 -2.06 -7.17
C SER A 10 11.01 -1.34 -8.07
N GLY A 11 11.44 -0.84 -9.23
CA GLY A 11 10.58 -0.16 -10.20
C GLY A 11 9.46 -1.05 -10.75
N PRO A 12 9.78 -2.21 -11.34
CA PRO A 12 8.78 -3.17 -11.78
C PRO A 12 7.78 -3.59 -10.68
N LEU A 13 8.25 -3.84 -9.45
CA LEU A 13 7.38 -4.20 -8.33
C LEU A 13 6.42 -3.06 -7.96
N LEU A 14 6.88 -1.82 -7.95
CA LEU A 14 6.03 -0.64 -7.72
C LEU A 14 4.98 -0.47 -8.81
N LEU A 15 5.36 -0.65 -10.08
CA LEU A 15 4.44 -0.54 -11.21
C LEU A 15 3.39 -1.64 -11.15
N SER A 16 3.81 -2.91 -11.03
CA SER A 16 2.88 -4.04 -10.93
C SER A 16 1.97 -3.93 -9.71
N GLY A 17 2.51 -3.57 -8.54
CA GLY A 17 1.74 -3.36 -7.33
C GLY A 17 0.70 -2.25 -7.49
N SER A 18 1.08 -1.10 -8.05
CA SER A 18 0.17 0.01 -8.31
C SER A 18 -0.92 -0.37 -9.30
N THR A 19 -0.55 -1.06 -10.38
CA THR A 19 -1.51 -1.53 -11.40
C THR A 19 -2.53 -2.49 -10.79
N ILE A 20 -2.07 -3.50 -10.04
CA ILE A 20 -2.98 -4.45 -9.37
C ILE A 20 -3.90 -3.70 -8.42
N TRP A 21 -3.36 -2.79 -7.61
CA TRP A 21 -4.12 -2.03 -6.63
C TRP A 21 -5.20 -1.15 -7.28
N LEU A 22 -4.85 -0.39 -8.32
CA LEU A 22 -5.77 0.46 -9.06
C LEU A 22 -6.84 -0.32 -9.83
N VAL A 23 -6.43 -1.36 -10.56
CA VAL A 23 -7.36 -2.23 -11.32
C VAL A 23 -8.36 -2.88 -10.37
N SER A 24 -7.88 -3.37 -9.23
CA SER A 24 -8.75 -3.97 -8.21
C SER A 24 -9.81 -2.99 -7.73
N TRP A 25 -9.44 -1.74 -7.41
CA TRP A 25 -10.40 -0.72 -7.00
C TRP A 25 -11.40 -0.34 -8.09
N LEU A 26 -10.92 -0.12 -9.31
CA LEU A 26 -11.76 0.28 -10.44
C LEU A 26 -12.78 -0.79 -10.80
N LEU A 27 -12.33 -2.05 -10.89
CA LEU A 27 -13.20 -3.17 -11.26
C LEU A 27 -14.10 -3.61 -10.11
N ASN A 28 -13.64 -3.48 -8.86
CA ASN A 28 -14.49 -3.70 -7.70
C ASN A 28 -15.75 -2.81 -7.72
N GLY A 29 -15.60 -1.53 -8.07
CA GLY A 29 -16.73 -0.60 -8.19
C GLY A 29 -17.74 -0.97 -9.27
N GLN A 30 -17.38 -1.87 -10.21
CA GLN A 30 -18.26 -2.36 -11.28
C GLN A 30 -19.06 -3.61 -10.88
N THR A 31 -18.80 -4.20 -9.71
CA THR A 31 -19.45 -5.44 -9.27
C THR A 31 -20.86 -5.25 -8.69
N ALA A 32 -21.34 -4.00 -8.60
CA ALA A 32 -22.65 -3.62 -8.05
C ALA A 32 -22.90 -4.27 -6.67
N ASP A 33 -22.00 -4.00 -5.72
CA ASP A 33 -22.01 -4.55 -4.35
C ASP A 33 -22.10 -6.09 -4.32
N GLY A 34 -21.44 -6.74 -5.28
CA GLY A 34 -21.38 -8.19 -5.40
C GLY A 34 -22.53 -8.83 -6.17
N ALA A 35 -23.46 -8.04 -6.73
CA ALA A 35 -24.56 -8.56 -7.55
C ALA A 35 -24.08 -9.18 -8.88
N VAL A 36 -22.95 -8.72 -9.41
CA VAL A 36 -22.40 -9.20 -10.69
C VAL A 36 -20.91 -9.50 -10.58
N ALA A 37 -20.47 -10.57 -11.24
CA ALA A 37 -19.05 -10.89 -11.39
C ALA A 37 -18.44 -10.10 -12.56
N VAL A 38 -17.29 -9.47 -12.34
CA VAL A 38 -16.55 -8.71 -13.35
C VAL A 38 -15.28 -9.47 -13.70
N LEU A 39 -15.13 -9.83 -14.97
CA LEU A 39 -14.05 -10.71 -15.47
C LEU A 39 -13.91 -12.03 -14.67
N GLY A 40 -15.04 -12.60 -14.24
CA GLY A 40 -15.07 -13.86 -13.49
C GLY A 40 -14.75 -13.75 -11.99
N LEU A 41 -14.51 -12.54 -11.47
CA LEU A 41 -14.29 -12.29 -10.04
C LEU A 41 -15.48 -11.55 -9.41
N SER A 42 -15.85 -11.96 -8.19
CA SER A 42 -16.80 -11.23 -7.35
C SER A 42 -16.15 -9.97 -6.74
N GLU A 43 -16.96 -9.10 -6.14
CA GLU A 43 -16.48 -7.93 -5.34
C GLU A 43 -15.34 -8.35 -4.40
N ARG A 44 -15.57 -9.41 -3.62
CA ARG A 44 -14.58 -9.93 -2.66
C ARG A 44 -13.31 -10.42 -3.33
N GLY A 45 -13.44 -11.08 -4.49
CA GLY A 45 -12.28 -11.52 -5.28
C GLY A 45 -11.40 -10.34 -5.68
N TRP A 46 -12.00 -9.25 -6.15
CA TRP A 46 -11.27 -8.02 -6.48
C TRP A 46 -10.64 -7.37 -5.25
N ARG A 47 -11.34 -7.34 -4.11
CA ARG A 47 -10.78 -6.77 -2.87
C ARG A 47 -9.61 -7.56 -2.30
N ARG A 48 -9.61 -8.89 -2.44
CA ARG A 48 -8.47 -9.73 -2.04
C ARG A 48 -7.21 -9.46 -2.86
N LEU A 49 -7.33 -9.00 -4.11
CA LEU A 49 -6.18 -8.62 -4.94
C LEU A 49 -5.47 -7.35 -4.44
N LEU A 50 -6.08 -6.58 -3.53
CA LEU A 50 -5.40 -5.46 -2.88
C LEU A 50 -4.22 -5.93 -2.01
N ASP A 51 -4.26 -7.13 -1.44
CA ASP A 51 -3.18 -7.65 -0.60
C ASP A 51 -1.87 -7.89 -1.38
N PRO A 52 -1.85 -8.68 -2.47
CA PRO A 52 -0.64 -8.84 -3.27
C PRO A 52 -0.20 -7.52 -3.90
N GLY A 53 -1.14 -6.65 -4.32
CA GLY A 53 -0.81 -5.31 -4.81
C GLY A 53 -0.06 -4.47 -3.76
N THR A 54 -0.56 -4.46 -2.52
CA THR A 54 0.03 -3.75 -1.39
C THR A 54 1.40 -4.33 -1.00
N LEU A 55 1.54 -5.67 -0.97
CA LEU A 55 2.83 -6.32 -0.72
C LEU A 55 3.89 -5.95 -1.77
N LEU A 56 3.52 -5.97 -3.05
CA LEU A 56 4.41 -5.55 -4.13
C LEU A 56 4.84 -4.08 -3.98
N LEU A 57 3.92 -3.19 -3.57
CA LEU A 57 4.23 -1.80 -3.27
C LEU A 57 5.21 -1.68 -2.09
N MET A 58 4.98 -2.39 -0.99
CA MET A 58 5.87 -2.36 0.17
C MET A 58 7.30 -2.79 -0.19
N VAL A 59 7.44 -3.92 -0.88
CA VAL A 59 8.74 -4.46 -1.32
C VAL A 59 9.41 -3.54 -2.33
N GLY A 60 8.64 -3.03 -3.31
CA GLY A 60 9.10 -2.08 -4.31
C GLY A 60 9.62 -0.79 -3.70
N LEU A 61 8.85 -0.19 -2.77
CA LEU A 61 9.23 1.02 -2.03
C LEU A 61 10.47 0.77 -1.17
N PHE A 62 10.58 -0.38 -0.52
CA PHE A 62 11.76 -0.72 0.28
C PHE A 62 13.02 -0.81 -0.60
N GLY A 63 12.94 -1.46 -1.76
CA GLY A 63 14.04 -1.47 -2.73
C GLY A 63 14.40 -0.06 -3.25
N PHE A 64 13.39 0.76 -3.52
CA PHE A 64 13.58 2.15 -3.97
C PHE A 64 14.23 3.02 -2.88
N HIS A 65 13.79 2.90 -1.64
CA HIS A 65 14.36 3.60 -0.50
C HIS A 65 15.83 3.22 -0.31
N ARG A 66 16.17 1.92 -0.35
CA ARG A 66 17.57 1.47 -0.23
C ARG A 66 18.49 2.14 -1.25
N ARG A 67 18.06 2.23 -2.52
CA ARG A 67 18.83 2.86 -3.59
C ARG A 67 19.10 4.35 -3.35
N ARG A 68 18.26 5.02 -2.56
CA ARG A 68 18.29 6.47 -2.35
C ARG A 68 18.55 6.88 -0.90
N ARG A 69 18.73 5.92 0.02
CA ARG A 69 18.84 6.13 1.48
C ARG A 69 19.92 7.15 1.84
N ALA A 70 21.05 7.14 1.12
CA ALA A 70 22.16 8.06 1.36
C ALA A 70 21.79 9.54 1.11
N ARG A 71 20.72 9.82 0.35
CA ARG A 71 20.34 11.18 -0.06
C ARG A 71 19.26 11.78 0.84
N TYR A 72 18.30 10.97 1.29
CA TYR A 72 17.05 11.44 1.91
C TYR A 72 17.14 12.04 3.33
N GLY A 73 18.27 11.87 4.01
CA GLY A 73 18.44 12.30 5.40
C GLY A 73 17.41 11.68 6.36
N ARG A 74 17.29 12.25 7.56
CA ARG A 74 16.36 11.75 8.61
C ARG A 74 14.90 11.95 8.24
N LEU A 75 14.56 13.07 7.57
CA LEU A 75 13.18 13.40 7.21
C LEU A 75 12.60 12.41 6.19
N GLY A 76 13.34 12.09 5.13
CA GLY A 76 12.85 11.11 4.15
C GLY A 76 12.85 9.68 4.68
N LEU A 77 13.68 9.34 5.66
CA LEU A 77 13.57 8.07 6.39
C LEU A 77 12.27 8.03 7.22
N ALA A 78 11.94 9.10 7.95
CA ALA A 78 10.70 9.17 8.73
C ALA A 78 9.48 9.00 7.81
N GLY A 79 9.40 9.78 6.71
CA GLY A 79 8.31 9.66 5.75
C GLY A 79 8.22 8.26 5.10
N PHE A 80 9.36 7.63 4.79
CA PHE A 80 9.38 6.26 4.30
C PHE A 80 8.84 5.25 5.33
N VAL A 81 9.28 5.32 6.59
CA VAL A 81 8.78 4.44 7.66
C VAL A 81 7.29 4.64 7.88
N THR A 82 6.83 5.89 7.96
CA THR A 82 5.41 6.23 8.06
C THR A 82 4.63 5.62 6.89
N THR A 83 5.13 5.73 5.66
CA THR A 83 4.49 5.15 4.47
C THR A 83 4.36 3.63 4.58
N GLN A 84 5.42 2.95 5.03
CA GLN A 84 5.40 1.48 5.23
C GLN A 84 4.44 1.06 6.34
N CYS A 85 4.35 1.81 7.44
CA CYS A 85 3.36 1.57 8.49
C CYS A 85 1.93 1.74 7.95
N GLY A 86 1.68 2.76 7.12
CA GLY A 86 0.39 2.96 6.48
C GLY A 86 0.03 1.81 5.54
N LEU A 87 0.97 1.35 4.69
CA LEU A 87 0.75 0.19 3.82
C LEU A 87 0.52 -1.11 4.61
N ALA A 88 1.23 -1.30 5.71
CA ALA A 88 1.01 -2.43 6.60
C ALA A 88 -0.40 -2.39 7.24
N ALA A 89 -0.86 -1.21 7.65
CA ALA A 89 -2.22 -1.04 8.17
C ALA A 89 -3.28 -1.29 7.08
N ILE A 90 -3.07 -0.81 5.85
CA ILE A 90 -3.93 -1.14 4.69
C ILE A 90 -4.03 -2.64 4.50
N LEU A 91 -2.88 -3.34 4.47
CA LEU A 91 -2.81 -4.79 4.30
C LEU A 91 -3.53 -5.52 5.44
N ILE A 92 -3.28 -5.14 6.69
CA ILE A 92 -3.92 -5.75 7.87
C ILE A 92 -5.44 -5.50 7.84
N GLY A 93 -5.88 -4.28 7.54
CA GLY A 93 -7.30 -3.94 7.45
C GLY A 93 -8.02 -4.76 6.39
N ASN A 94 -7.43 -4.84 5.18
CA ASN A 94 -7.96 -5.65 4.09
C ASN A 94 -7.97 -7.14 4.43
N PHE A 95 -6.91 -7.64 5.08
CA PHE A 95 -6.81 -9.03 5.52
C PHE A 95 -7.88 -9.38 6.57
N ILE A 96 -8.09 -8.50 7.55
CA ILE A 96 -9.13 -8.66 8.57
C ILE A 96 -10.51 -8.71 7.91
N GLU A 97 -10.80 -7.79 6.99
CA GLU A 97 -12.14 -7.68 6.38
C GLU A 97 -12.45 -8.88 5.46
N PHE A 98 -11.54 -9.22 4.54
CA PHE A 98 -11.84 -10.14 3.43
C PHE A 98 -11.30 -11.56 3.58
N TRP A 99 -10.48 -11.83 4.61
CA TRP A 99 -10.02 -13.18 4.93
C TRP A 99 -10.53 -13.63 6.29
N ILE A 100 -10.17 -12.91 7.36
CA ILE A 100 -10.55 -13.31 8.73
C ILE A 100 -12.05 -13.16 8.95
N GLY A 101 -12.63 -12.02 8.57
CA GLY A 101 -14.06 -11.74 8.74
C GLY A 101 -14.93 -12.75 7.99
N GLU A 102 -14.54 -13.10 6.76
CA GLU A 102 -15.24 -14.14 5.99
C GLU A 102 -15.10 -15.52 6.63
N TRP A 103 -13.89 -15.89 7.06
CA TRP A 103 -13.65 -17.17 7.71
C TRP A 103 -14.48 -17.30 9.00
N LEU A 104 -14.52 -16.26 9.84
CA LEU A 104 -15.33 -16.22 11.06
C LEU A 104 -16.84 -16.26 10.76
N TYR A 105 -17.29 -15.56 9.72
CA TYR A 105 -18.69 -15.59 9.31
C TYR A 105 -19.15 -16.99 8.88
N ILE A 106 -18.30 -17.71 8.14
CA ILE A 106 -18.61 -19.07 7.65
C ILE A 106 -18.55 -20.10 8.78
N ASN A 107 -17.53 -20.03 9.65
CA ASN A 107 -17.26 -21.09 10.63
C ASN A 107 -17.91 -20.86 12.00
N THR A 108 -18.29 -19.63 12.32
CA THR A 108 -18.92 -19.26 13.61
C THR A 108 -20.13 -18.35 13.41
N PRO A 109 -21.19 -18.86 12.74
CA PRO A 109 -22.41 -18.09 12.50
C PRO A 109 -23.04 -17.64 13.82
N GLY A 110 -23.24 -16.32 13.98
CA GLY A 110 -23.87 -15.71 15.16
C GLY A 110 -22.92 -14.99 16.12
N VAL A 111 -21.61 -15.25 16.05
CA VAL A 111 -20.60 -14.55 16.88
C VAL A 111 -20.09 -13.29 16.19
N PHE A 112 -19.90 -13.34 14.87
CA PHE A 112 -19.41 -12.22 14.08
C PHE A 112 -20.54 -11.61 13.25
N LYS A 113 -20.85 -10.34 13.47
CA LYS A 113 -21.83 -9.62 12.65
C LYS A 113 -21.10 -8.99 11.45
N PRO A 114 -21.62 -9.15 10.22
CA PRO A 114 -21.04 -8.52 9.02
C PRO A 114 -20.89 -6.99 9.08
N THR A 115 -21.53 -6.34 10.05
CA THR A 115 -21.59 -4.88 10.21
C THR A 115 -20.40 -4.27 10.94
N ASP A 116 -19.52 -5.06 11.54
CA ASP A 116 -18.52 -4.48 12.46
C ASP A 116 -17.39 -3.74 11.74
N HIS A 117 -17.20 -3.92 10.42
CA HIS A 117 -16.32 -3.15 9.51
C HIS A 117 -14.98 -2.67 10.10
N ILE A 118 -14.42 -3.44 11.04
CA ILE A 118 -13.19 -3.07 11.76
C ILE A 118 -12.02 -3.04 10.78
N GLY A 119 -12.00 -3.96 9.81
CA GLY A 119 -10.98 -4.01 8.78
C GLY A 119 -10.96 -2.75 7.93
N TRP A 120 -12.13 -2.20 7.59
CA TRP A 120 -12.25 -0.92 6.90
C TRP A 120 -11.73 0.27 7.70
N ALA A 121 -12.02 0.35 8.99
CA ALA A 121 -11.50 1.42 9.83
C ALA A 121 -9.97 1.41 9.84
N VAL A 122 -9.36 0.23 10.04
CA VAL A 122 -7.89 0.05 10.00
C VAL A 122 -7.33 0.40 8.61
N PHE A 123 -8.01 -0.04 7.55
CA PHE A 123 -7.63 0.26 6.16
C PHE A 123 -7.58 1.77 5.90
N LEU A 124 -8.64 2.51 6.26
CA LEU A 124 -8.74 3.95 6.03
C LEU A 124 -7.73 4.75 6.85
N VAL A 125 -7.49 4.35 8.10
CA VAL A 125 -6.39 4.89 8.91
C VAL A 125 -5.05 4.66 8.21
N GLY A 126 -4.84 3.46 7.66
CA GLY A 126 -3.65 3.15 6.86
C GLY A 126 -3.49 4.08 5.65
N VAL A 127 -4.57 4.34 4.90
CA VAL A 127 -4.58 5.30 3.77
C VAL A 127 -4.16 6.70 4.22
N ALA A 128 -4.74 7.21 5.32
CA ALA A 128 -4.37 8.51 5.86
C ALA A 128 -2.88 8.58 6.24
N ILE A 129 -2.36 7.54 6.88
CA ILE A 129 -0.94 7.42 7.24
C ILE A 129 -0.04 7.39 6.00
N VAL A 130 -0.43 6.66 4.94
CA VAL A 130 0.31 6.64 3.66
C VAL A 130 0.40 8.05 3.07
N LEU A 131 -0.70 8.80 3.03
CA LEU A 131 -0.71 10.17 2.50
C LEU A 131 0.25 11.09 3.25
N VAL A 132 0.24 11.02 4.59
CA VAL A 132 1.18 11.76 5.44
C VAL A 132 2.63 11.35 5.16
N GLY A 133 2.89 10.03 5.08
CA GLY A 133 4.22 9.50 4.79
C GLY A 133 4.77 9.96 3.44
N LEU A 134 3.95 9.86 2.38
CA LEU A 134 4.31 10.30 1.02
C LEU A 134 4.54 11.81 0.96
N PHE A 135 3.73 12.60 1.65
CA PHE A 135 3.93 14.05 1.76
C PHE A 135 5.30 14.38 2.39
N VAL A 136 5.65 13.73 3.51
CA VAL A 136 6.94 13.93 4.18
C VAL A 136 8.12 13.51 3.28
N VAL A 137 7.99 12.39 2.55
CA VAL A 137 8.98 11.97 1.55
C VAL A 137 9.11 13.03 0.45
N GLY A 138 8.01 13.56 -0.07
CA GLY A 138 7.98 14.62 -1.08
C GLY A 138 8.71 15.88 -0.62
N VAL A 139 8.44 16.34 0.60
CA VAL A 139 9.14 17.49 1.21
C VAL A 139 10.63 17.22 1.35
N ALA A 140 11.03 16.02 1.79
CA ALA A 140 12.44 15.65 1.86
C ALA A 140 13.10 15.64 0.47
N MET A 141 12.40 15.22 -0.57
CA MET A 141 12.88 15.24 -1.95
C MET A 141 13.11 16.64 -2.50
N LEU A 142 12.20 17.57 -2.23
CA LEU A 142 12.34 18.97 -2.65
C LEU A 142 13.52 19.65 -1.96
N ARG A 143 13.70 19.43 -0.65
CA ARG A 143 14.82 20.01 0.13
C ARG A 143 16.18 19.57 -0.39
N MET A 144 16.32 18.33 -0.85
CA MET A 144 17.57 17.87 -1.45
C MET A 144 17.88 18.59 -2.76
N GLN A 145 16.86 18.84 -3.60
CA GLN A 145 17.06 19.52 -4.88
C GLN A 145 17.47 20.98 -4.71
N SER A 146 16.87 21.68 -3.73
CA SER A 146 17.25 23.06 -3.41
C SER A 146 18.67 23.16 -2.85
N GLY A 147 19.11 22.20 -2.03
CA GLY A 147 20.46 22.18 -1.48
C GLY A 147 21.56 22.02 -2.54
N ILE A 148 21.32 21.22 -3.59
CA ILE A 148 22.27 21.02 -4.69
C ILE A 148 22.43 22.29 -5.54
N ARG A 149 21.37 23.09 -5.72
CA ARG A 149 21.43 24.34 -6.49
C ARG A 149 22.17 25.45 -5.77
N GLY A 150 22.18 25.46 -4.44
CA GLY A 150 22.88 26.46 -3.63
C GLY A 150 24.41 26.27 -3.57
N SER A 151 24.91 25.04 -3.71
CA SER A 151 26.34 24.74 -3.60
C SER A 151 27.15 24.96 -4.89
N GLY A 152 26.51 25.28 -6.01
CA GLY A 152 27.18 25.54 -7.30
C GLY A 152 27.38 27.01 -7.63
N ALA A 153 27.05 27.92 -6.71
CA ALA A 153 27.12 29.37 -6.90
C ALA A 153 28.19 30.07 -6.03
N ALA A 154 29.14 29.30 -5.48
CA ALA A 154 30.25 29.79 -4.65
C ALA A 154 31.60 29.47 -5.30
#